data_AF-A0A225VFY8-F1
#
_entry.id   AF-A0A225VFY8-F1
#
_cell.length_a   1.000
_cell.length_b   1.000
_cell.length_c   1.000
_cell.angle_alpha   90.00
_cell.angle_beta   90.00
_cell.angle_gamma   90.00
#
_symmetry.space_group_name_H-M   'P 1'
#
loop_
_entity.id
_entity.type
_entity.pdbx_description
1 polymer ?
#
loop_
_entity_poly.entity_id
_entity_poly.type
_entity_poly.pdbx_seq_one_letter_code
_entity_poly.pdbx_strand_id
1 'polypeptide(L)' 'MDNTKIHAYPELLEGIHQCDARIIFLPLYCPQLNTIDPCFELLKRWLQMHANLVSFVFRSCS' A
#
# COMPACT_ATOMS: atom_id res chain seq x y z
N MET A 1 -5.91 5.96 -3.55
CA MET A 1 -5.81 4.53 -3.92
C MET A 1 -5.33 4.49 -5.36
N ASP A 2 -4.45 3.57 -5.73
CA ASP A 2 -4.08 3.45 -7.15
C ASP A 2 -5.30 2.96 -7.96
N ASN A 3 -5.25 3.16 -9.28
CA ASN A 3 -6.38 2.84 -10.15
C ASN A 3 -6.32 1.40 -10.67
N THR A 4 -5.72 0.49 -9.92
CA THR A 4 -5.63 -0.91 -10.34
C THR A 4 -7.05 -1.48 -10.45
N LYS A 5 -7.34 -2.25 -11.51
CA LYS A 5 -8.70 -2.76 -11.80
C LYS A 5 -9.32 -3.56 -10.65
N ILE A 6 -8.49 -4.14 -9.79
CA ILE A 6 -8.90 -4.86 -8.58
C ILE A 6 -9.62 -3.99 -7.55
N HIS A 7 -9.52 -2.66 -7.65
CA HIS A 7 -10.17 -1.71 -6.77
C HIS A 7 -11.47 -1.13 -7.34
N ALA A 8 -11.88 -1.57 -8.52
CA ALA A 8 -13.04 -1.04 -9.24
C ALA A 8 -14.24 -2.02 -9.21
N TYR A 9 -14.50 -2.66 -8.07
CA TYR A 9 -15.70 -3.48 -7.89
C TYR A 9 -16.79 -2.71 -7.10
N PRO A 10 -18.06 -2.79 -7.50
CA PRO A 10 -19.14 -1.97 -6.94
C PRO A 10 -19.29 -2.07 -5.42
N GLU A 11 -19.08 -3.26 -4.86
CA GLU A 11 -19.26 -3.54 -3.43
C GLU A 11 -18.24 -2.77 -2.57
N LEU A 12 -17.04 -2.50 -3.09
CA LEU A 12 -16.05 -1.66 -2.41
C LEU A 12 -16.52 -0.21 -2.32
N LEU A 13 -17.04 0.32 -3.44
CA LEU A 13 -17.54 1.69 -3.50
C LEU A 13 -18.72 1.88 -2.55
N GLU A 14 -19.63 0.90 -2.54
CA GLU A 14 -20.79 0.90 -1.66
C GLU A 14 -20.37 0.87 -0.19
N GLY A 15 -19.46 -0.02 0.20
CA GLY A 15 -18.94 -0.07 1.58
C GLY A 15 -18.26 1.22 2.02
N ILE A 16 -17.52 1.88 1.11
CA ILE A 16 -16.85 3.16 1.42
C ILE A 16 -17.87 4.29 1.60
N HIS A 17 -18.90 4.36 0.75
CA HIS A 17 -19.96 5.35 0.89
C HIS A 17 -20.82 5.12 2.15
N GLN A 18 -21.06 3.87 2.54
CA GLN A 18 -21.74 3.54 3.81
C GLN A 18 -20.98 4.06 5.04
N CYS A 19 -19.67 4.22 4.94
CA CYS A 19 -18.82 4.79 5.99
C CYS A 19 -18.71 6.33 5.93
N ASP A 20 -19.49 7.00 5.06
CA ASP A 20 -19.39 8.43 4.77
C ASP A 20 -17.97 8.87 4.32
N ALA A 21 -17.24 7.94 3.71
CA ALA A 21 -15.91 8.17 3.19
C ALA A 21 -15.93 8.39 1.66
N ARG A 22 -14.86 8.98 1.14
CA ARG A 22 -14.70 9.26 -0.30
C ARG A 22 -13.42 8.65 -0.83
N ILE A 23 -13.49 8.12 -2.04
CA ILE A 23 -12.31 7.60 -2.74
C ILE A 23 -11.70 8.70 -3.59
N ILE A 24 -10.40 8.89 -3.41
CA ILE A 24 -9.59 9.73 -4.28
C ILE A 24 -8.77 8.81 -5.19
N PHE A 25 -9.11 8.85 -6.47
CA PHE A 25 -8.39 8.16 -7.54
C PHE A 25 -7.20 9.02 -7.98
N LEU A 26 -6.05 8.37 -8.15
CA LEU A 26 -4.84 9.01 -8.64
C LEU A 26 -4.88 9.11 -10.17
N PRO A 27 -4.33 10.15 -10.81
CA PRO A 27 -4.14 10.13 -12.26
C PRO A 27 -3.28 8.92 -12.68
N LEU A 28 -3.56 8.37 -13.88
CA LEU A 28 -2.81 7.23 -14.43
C LEU A 28 -1.31 7.57 -14.49
N TYR A 29 -0.48 6.60 -14.09
CA TYR A 29 0.98 6.69 -14.11
C TYR A 29 1.57 7.88 -13.30
N CYS A 30 0.86 8.34 -12.27
CA CYS A 30 1.34 9.40 -11.37
C CYS A 30 1.66 8.87 -9.95
N PRO A 31 2.65 7.97 -9.79
CA PRO A 31 3.03 7.43 -8.48
C PRO A 31 3.51 8.52 -7.51
N GLN A 32 4.10 9.61 -8.01
CA GLN A 32 4.55 10.75 -7.19
C GLN A 32 3.42 11.45 -6.42
N LEU A 33 2.15 11.24 -6.82
CA LEU A 33 0.99 11.77 -6.11
C LEU A 33 0.49 10.82 -5.02
N ASN A 34 1.00 9.59 -4.98
CA ASN A 34 0.66 8.60 -3.98
C ASN A 34 1.45 8.85 -2.69
N THR A 35 0.79 9.43 -1.69
CA THR A 35 1.45 9.86 -0.44
C THR A 35 2.04 8.71 0.39
N ILE A 36 1.73 7.45 0.06
CA ILE A 36 2.29 6.27 0.74
C ILE A 36 3.67 5.87 0.21
N ASP A 37 4.05 6.30 -1.00
CA ASP A 37 5.32 5.89 -1.64
C ASP A 37 6.55 6.28 -0.79
N PRO A 38 6.64 7.50 -0.21
CA PRO A 38 7.73 7.85 0.70
C PRO A 38 7.79 6.97 1.96
N CYS A 39 6.63 6.54 2.48
CA CYS A 39 6.56 5.65 3.65
C CYS A 39 7.13 4.28 3.32
N PHE A 40 6.80 3.72 2.14
CA PHE A 40 7.37 2.46 1.70
C PHE A 40 8.87 2.54 1.47
N GLU A 41 9.37 3.66 0.97
CA GLU A 41 10.81 3.87 0.79
C GLU A 41 11.54 3.86 2.14
N LEU A 42 11.01 4.52 3.17
CA LEU A 42 11.56 4.47 4.53
C LEU A 42 11.52 3.05 5.10
N LEU A 43 10.41 2.33 4.91
CA LEU A 43 10.28 0.94 5.34
C LEU A 43 11.31 0.03 4.65
N LYS A 44 11.49 0.17 3.33
CA LYS A 44 12.49 -0.60 2.58
C LYS A 44 13.90 -0.35 3.10
N ARG A 45 14.27 0.91 3.34
CA ARG A 45 15.58 1.25 3.93
C ARG A 45 15.78 0.65 5.30
N TRP A 46 14.75 0.72 6.15
CA TRP A 46 14.80 0.10 7.47
C TRP A 46 14.99 -1.42 7.39
N LEU A 47 14.25 -2.10 6.51
CA LEU A 47 14.37 -3.54 6.28
C LEU A 47 15.75 -3.93 5.74
N GLN A 48 16.32 -3.12 4.83
CA GLN A 48 17.66 -3.34 4.31
C GLN A 48 18.73 -3.18 5.39
N MET A 49 18.62 -2.15 6.24
CA MET A 49 19.54 -1.94 7.35
C MET A 49 19.50 -3.06 8.39
N HIS A 50 18.33 -3.69 8.57
CA HIS A 50 18.10 -4.74 9.55
C HIS A 50 17.89 -6.12 8.91
N ALA A 51 18.42 -6.33 7.69
CA ALA A 51 18.18 -7.54 6.92
C ALA A 51 18.64 -8.82 7.66
N ASN A 52 19.66 -8.71 8.50
CA ASN A 52 20.11 -9.77 9.41
C ASN A 52 19.07 -10.16 10.47
N LEU A 53 18.30 -9.20 11.00
CA LEU A 53 17.19 -9.48 11.94
C LEU A 53 15.97 -10.05 11.23
N VAL A 54 15.66 -9.52 10.04
CA VAL A 54 14.51 -9.96 9.25
C VAL A 54 14.71 -11.38 8.70
N SER A 55 15.91 -11.70 8.20
CA SER A 55 16.24 -13.05 7.71
C SER A 55 16.22 -14.12 8.80
N PHE A 56 16.50 -13.74 10.05
CA PHE A 56 16.38 -14.65 11.20
C PHE A 56 14.91 -14.99 11.48
N VAL A 57 14.01 -14.00 11.49
CA VAL A 57 12.56 -14.21 11.73
C VAL A 57 11.92 -15.08 10.65
N PHE A 58 12.25 -14.88 9.35
CA PHE A 58 11.66 -15.69 8.28
C PHE A 58 12.19 -17.14 8.26
N ARG A 59 13.42 -17.40 8.72
CA ARG A 59 13.96 -18.77 8.83
C ARG A 59 13.42 -19.54 10.04
N SER A 60 13.06 -18.87 11.13
CA SER A 60 12.52 -19.52 12.33
C SER A 60 11.05 -19.93 12.22
N CYS A 61 10.33 -19.50 11.18
CA CYS A 61 8.94 -19.86 10.91
C CYS A 61 8.77 -20.89 9.77
N SER A 62 9.87 -21.53 9.31
CA SER A 62 9.86 -22.56 8.26
C SER A 62 10.07 -23.97 8.82
#